data_AF-A0AAE1X5W2-F1
#
_entry.id   AF-A0AAE1X5W2-F1
#
_cell.length_a   1.000
_cell.length_b   1.000
_cell.length_c   1.000
_cell.angle_alpha   90.00
_cell.angle_beta   90.00
_cell.angle_gamma   90.00
#
_symmetry.space_group_name_H-M   'P 1'
#
loop_
_entity.id
_entity.type
_entity.pdbx_description
1 polymer ?
#
loop_
_entity_poly.entity_id
_entity_poly.type
_entity_poly.pdbx_seq_one_letter_code
_entity_poly.pdbx_strand_id
1 'polypeptide(L)'
;MKNFAGAPGTWTGLILRMAQCLFAVGSIASMATTKTFFSYTAFCYLIASMGLQVIWSFGLAFMDAYALLTKKVLHNPVLVSLFVVGDWVTATLSLAAAASSAGITVLYFGDLGGCSLGEECIKYEMAVALAFLSWITIAISSLIMFGFLQQKEEIRRRKAQTVESPEILFSH
;
A
#
# COMPACT_ATOMS: atom_id res chain seq x y z
N MET A 1 -22.49 1.94 17.80
CA MET A 1 -21.27 1.14 17.60
C MET A 1 -20.31 1.96 16.75
N LYS A 2 -19.31 2.61 17.37
CA LYS A 2 -18.30 3.38 16.62
C LYS A 2 -17.37 2.39 15.94
N ASN A 3 -17.65 2.10 14.66
CA ASN A 3 -16.76 1.32 13.81
C ASN A 3 -15.47 2.13 13.68
N PHE A 4 -14.40 1.64 14.33
CA PHE A 4 -13.08 2.24 14.23
C PHE A 4 -12.60 2.03 12.80
N ALA A 5 -12.62 3.11 12.01
CA ALA A 5 -12.14 3.11 10.64
C ALA A 5 -10.64 2.78 10.65
N GLY A 6 -10.25 1.62 10.11
CA GLY A 6 -8.83 1.27 9.93
C GLY A 6 -8.31 0.01 10.64
N ALA A 7 -9.17 -0.78 11.30
CA ALA A 7 -8.75 -2.08 11.80
C ALA A 7 -8.58 -3.11 10.65
N PRO A 8 -7.63 -4.06 10.72
CA PRO A 8 -7.58 -5.19 9.80
C PRO A 8 -8.90 -5.99 9.87
N GLY A 9 -9.58 -6.19 8.74
CA GLY A 9 -10.95 -6.72 8.68
C GLY A 9 -12.07 -5.67 8.73
N THR A 10 -11.80 -4.39 8.42
CA THR A 10 -12.83 -3.35 8.24
C THR A 10 -12.95 -2.92 6.78
N TRP A 11 -14.17 -2.66 6.32
CA TRP A 11 -14.49 -2.22 4.96
C TRP A 11 -13.60 -1.06 4.45
N THR A 12 -13.14 -0.18 5.33
CA THR A 12 -12.24 0.93 4.99
C THR A 12 -10.86 0.46 4.51
N GLY A 13 -10.29 -0.58 5.14
CA GLY A 13 -9.00 -1.16 4.72
C GLY A 13 -9.12 -1.90 3.38
N LEU A 14 -10.25 -2.59 3.16
CA LEU A 14 -10.57 -3.21 1.88
C LEU A 14 -10.65 -2.18 0.75
N ILE A 15 -11.37 -1.06 0.98
CA ILE A 15 -11.52 0.02 -0.01
C ILE A 15 -10.17 0.65 -0.37
N LEU A 16 -9.32 0.93 0.62
CA LEU A 16 -7.98 1.49 0.40
C LEU A 16 -7.11 0.56 -0.46
N ARG A 17 -7.16 -0.76 -0.24
CA ARG A 17 -6.44 -1.75 -1.02
C ARG A 17 -6.97 -1.90 -2.44
N MET A 18 -8.28 -1.83 -2.62
CA MET A 18 -8.90 -1.80 -3.95
C MET A 18 -8.48 -0.54 -4.72
N ALA A 19 -8.42 0.63 -4.06
CA ALA A 19 -7.94 1.87 -4.67
C ALA A 19 -6.46 1.75 -5.10
N GLN A 20 -5.59 1.20 -4.25
CA GLN A 20 -4.18 0.93 -4.61
C GLN A 20 -4.06 0.05 -5.86
N CYS A 21 -4.87 -1.02 -5.92
CA CYS A 21 -4.92 -1.92 -7.06
C CYS A 21 -5.36 -1.20 -8.33
N LEU A 22 -6.41 -0.37 -8.25
CA LEU A 22 -6.92 0.39 -9.39
C LEU A 22 -5.87 1.38 -9.92
N PHE A 23 -5.17 2.10 -9.04
CA PHE A 23 -4.11 3.02 -9.47
C PHE A 23 -2.92 2.27 -10.06
N ALA A 24 -2.51 1.14 -9.48
CA ALA A 24 -1.42 0.31 -10.01
C ALA A 24 -1.77 -0.30 -11.38
N VAL A 25 -2.99 -0.86 -11.53
CA VAL A 25 -3.49 -1.36 -12.82
C VAL A 25 -3.61 -0.23 -13.83
N GLY A 26 -4.08 0.94 -13.43
CA GLY A 26 -4.13 2.12 -14.29
C GLY A 26 -2.75 2.54 -14.79
N SER A 27 -1.73 2.49 -13.93
CA SER A 27 -0.34 2.76 -14.29
C SER A 27 0.19 1.75 -15.31
N ILE A 28 -0.02 0.46 -15.08
CA ILE A 28 0.38 -0.62 -16.00
C ILE A 28 -0.38 -0.52 -17.33
N ALA A 29 -1.69 -0.28 -17.29
CA ALA A 29 -2.53 -0.16 -18.48
C ALA A 29 -2.13 1.05 -19.33
N SER A 30 -1.85 2.19 -18.69
CA SER A 30 -1.35 3.38 -19.37
C SER A 30 0.00 3.11 -20.03
N MET A 31 0.91 2.41 -19.34
CA MET A 31 2.13 1.92 -19.96
C MET A 31 1.85 0.96 -21.11
N ALA A 32 1.05 -0.10 -20.95
CA ALA A 32 0.80 -1.13 -21.98
C ALA A 32 0.24 -0.60 -23.32
N THR A 33 -0.17 0.66 -23.39
CA THR A 33 -0.57 1.33 -24.63
C THR A 33 0.56 2.01 -25.42
N THR A 34 1.78 2.14 -24.88
CA THR A 34 2.93 2.83 -25.51
C THR A 34 3.97 1.93 -26.19
N LYS A 35 4.10 1.88 -27.51
CA LYS A 35 4.94 0.84 -28.22
C LYS A 35 6.44 0.74 -27.84
N THR A 36 6.98 1.65 -27.03
CA THR A 36 8.37 1.76 -26.57
C THR A 36 8.60 1.42 -25.08
N PHE A 37 7.65 0.76 -24.40
CA PHE A 37 7.72 0.43 -22.95
C PHE A 37 9.04 -0.17 -22.45
N PHE A 38 9.66 -1.02 -23.26
CA PHE A 38 10.82 -1.84 -22.86
C PHE A 38 12.18 -1.17 -23.14
N SER A 39 12.20 -0.01 -23.78
CA SER A 39 13.45 0.67 -24.14
C SER A 39 14.19 1.25 -22.94
N TYR A 40 13.51 1.47 -21.81
CA TYR A 40 14.11 2.07 -20.61
C TYR A 40 13.87 1.22 -19.37
N THR A 41 14.97 0.88 -18.71
CA THR A 41 14.98 0.01 -17.53
C THR A 41 14.18 0.56 -16.35
N ALA A 42 14.05 1.89 -16.21
CA ALA A 42 13.25 2.49 -15.13
C ALA A 42 11.74 2.20 -15.31
N PHE A 43 11.22 2.27 -16.53
CA PHE A 43 9.82 1.94 -16.80
C PHE A 43 9.54 0.45 -16.62
N CYS A 44 10.48 -0.43 -17.03
CA CYS A 44 10.39 -1.86 -16.69
C CYS A 44 10.33 -2.10 -15.18
N TYR A 45 11.16 -1.39 -14.41
CA TYR A 45 11.15 -1.48 -12.95
C TYR A 45 9.84 -0.96 -12.34
N LEU A 46 9.26 0.12 -12.89
CA LEU A 46 7.95 0.64 -12.50
C LEU A 46 6.83 -0.36 -12.76
N ILE A 47 6.77 -0.96 -13.95
CA ILE A 47 5.77 -1.99 -14.27
C ILE A 47 5.93 -3.20 -13.35
N ALA A 48 7.16 -3.67 -13.12
CA ALA A 48 7.43 -4.80 -12.23
C ALA A 48 6.99 -4.51 -10.79
N SER A 49 7.29 -3.31 -10.30
CA SER A 49 6.90 -2.84 -8.96
C SER A 49 5.38 -2.72 -8.81
N MET A 50 4.70 -2.09 -9.78
CA MET A 50 3.24 -1.99 -9.79
C MET A 50 2.56 -3.35 -9.97
N GLY A 51 3.16 -4.28 -10.72
CA GLY A 51 2.67 -5.64 -10.87
C GLY A 51 2.75 -6.43 -9.56
N LEU A 52 3.88 -6.30 -8.85
CA LEU A 52 4.02 -6.86 -7.51
C LEU A 52 3.00 -6.25 -6.55
N GLN A 53 2.76 -4.94 -6.63
CA GLN A 53 1.74 -4.24 -5.85
C GLN A 53 0.33 -4.81 -6.06
N VAL A 54 -0.05 -5.10 -7.32
CA VAL A 54 -1.35 -5.70 -7.65
C VAL A 54 -1.48 -7.10 -7.07
N ILE A 55 -0.46 -7.95 -7.26
CA ILE A 55 -0.44 -9.32 -6.72
C ILE A 55 -0.54 -9.28 -5.18
N TRP A 56 0.23 -8.39 -4.56
CA TRP A 56 0.26 -8.21 -3.11
C TRP A 56 -1.09 -7.73 -2.57
N SER A 57 -1.67 -6.70 -3.20
CA SER A 57 -2.95 -6.14 -2.79
C SER A 57 -4.10 -7.12 -3.00
N PHE A 58 -4.07 -7.94 -4.07
CA PHE A 58 -5.04 -9.01 -4.29
C PHE A 58 -4.96 -10.09 -3.21
N GLY A 59 -3.74 -10.52 -2.84
CA GLY A 59 -3.52 -11.46 -1.73
C GLY A 59 -4.08 -10.91 -0.41
N LEU A 60 -3.80 -9.65 -0.13
CA LEU A 60 -4.31 -8.94 1.04
C LEU A 60 -5.84 -8.80 1.05
N ALA A 61 -6.46 -8.51 -0.10
CA ALA A 61 -7.90 -8.40 -0.25
C ALA A 61 -8.60 -9.75 -0.03
N PHE A 62 -8.04 -10.83 -0.58
CA PHE A 62 -8.55 -12.18 -0.36
C PHE A 62 -8.47 -12.59 1.11
N MET A 63 -7.36 -12.27 1.77
CA MET A 63 -7.19 -12.53 3.20
C MET A 63 -8.16 -11.72 4.07
N ASP A 64 -8.42 -10.46 3.73
CA ASP A 64 -9.38 -9.60 4.44
C ASP A 64 -10.82 -10.11 4.26
N ALA A 65 -11.19 -10.51 3.03
CA ALA A 65 -12.46 -11.16 2.74
C ALA A 65 -12.63 -12.49 3.51
N TYR A 66 -11.57 -13.31 3.56
CA TYR A 66 -11.57 -14.55 4.33
C TYR A 66 -11.78 -14.30 5.83
N ALA A 67 -11.12 -13.29 6.40
CA ALA A 67 -11.28 -12.90 7.79
C ALA A 67 -12.71 -12.41 8.09
N LEU A 68 -13.31 -11.64 7.17
CA LEU A 68 -14.70 -11.19 7.26
C LEU A 68 -15.71 -12.35 7.22
N LEU A 69 -15.51 -13.30 6.30
CA LEU A 69 -16.38 -14.48 6.15
C LEU A 69 -16.29 -15.40 7.36
N THR A 70 -15.07 -15.61 7.87
CA THR A 70 -14.84 -16.56 8.97
C THR A 70 -15.12 -15.93 10.34
N LYS A 71 -15.34 -14.60 10.42
CA LYS A 71 -15.49 -13.80 11.67
C LYS A 71 -14.37 -14.03 12.70
N LYS A 72 -13.32 -14.75 12.32
CA LYS A 72 -12.17 -15.06 13.16
C LYS A 72 -11.15 -13.95 12.94
N VAL A 73 -10.94 -13.17 14.00
CA VAL A 73 -9.83 -12.21 14.05
C VAL A 73 -8.54 -13.03 13.94
N LEU A 74 -7.79 -12.81 12.87
CA LEU A 74 -6.53 -13.48 12.62
C LEU A 74 -5.52 -13.07 13.71
N HIS A 75 -5.40 -13.89 14.75
CA HIS A 75 -4.57 -13.60 15.92
C HIS A 75 -3.12 -14.08 15.74
N ASN A 76 -2.74 -14.56 14.55
CA ASN A 76 -1.37 -15.02 14.29
C ASN A 76 -0.43 -13.82 14.17
N PRO A 77 0.46 -13.59 15.17
CA PRO A 77 1.36 -12.43 15.16
C PRO A 77 2.35 -12.47 13.99
N VAL A 78 2.70 -13.69 13.53
CA VAL A 78 3.58 -13.92 12.37
C VAL A 78 2.99 -13.32 11.10
N LEU A 79 1.69 -13.51 10.86
CA LEU A 79 1.05 -13.01 9.64
C LEU A 79 0.92 -11.49 9.65
N VAL A 80 0.60 -10.92 10.81
CA VAL A 80 0.56 -9.46 11.01
C VAL A 80 1.93 -8.83 10.75
N SER A 81 3.00 -9.46 11.23
CA SER A 81 4.36 -9.00 10.99
C SER A 81 4.75 -9.09 9.51
N LEU A 82 4.41 -10.19 8.83
CA LEU A 82 4.63 -10.36 7.39
C LEU A 82 3.93 -9.28 6.57
N PHE A 83 2.69 -8.91 6.95
CA PHE A 83 1.97 -7.82 6.28
C PHE A 83 2.66 -6.48 6.43
N VAL A 84 3.05 -6.09 7.66
CA VAL A 84 3.75 -4.83 7.90
C VAL A 84 5.04 -4.74 7.09
N VAL A 85 5.83 -5.82 7.06
CA VAL A 85 7.08 -5.87 6.29
C VAL A 85 6.81 -5.79 4.79
N GLY A 86 5.82 -6.53 4.28
CA GLY A 86 5.51 -6.53 2.86
C GLY A 86 4.92 -5.20 2.37
N ASP A 87 4.04 -4.55 3.13
CA ASP A 87 3.54 -3.20 2.81
C ASP A 87 4.70 -2.19 2.79
N TRP A 88 5.66 -2.30 3.71
CA TRP A 88 6.87 -1.47 3.74
C TRP A 88 7.75 -1.68 2.51
N VAL A 89 8.09 -2.94 2.21
CA VAL A 89 8.94 -3.29 1.06
C VAL A 89 8.29 -2.80 -0.22
N THR A 90 7.00 -3.05 -0.42
CA THR A 90 6.32 -2.65 -1.66
C THR A 90 6.17 -1.13 -1.77
N ALA A 91 6.01 -0.41 -0.66
CA ALA A 91 6.07 1.05 -0.65
C ALA A 91 7.45 1.58 -1.08
N THR A 92 8.54 1.01 -0.56
CA THR A 92 9.89 1.43 -0.94
C THR A 92 10.18 1.14 -2.42
N LEU A 93 9.81 -0.04 -2.92
CA LEU A 93 9.97 -0.37 -4.34
C LEU A 93 9.14 0.56 -5.23
N SER A 94 7.90 0.85 -4.85
CA SER A 94 7.03 1.77 -5.61
C SER A 94 7.61 3.18 -5.67
N LEU A 95 8.13 3.70 -4.55
CA LEU A 95 8.77 5.01 -4.50
C LEU A 95 10.05 5.05 -5.35
N ALA A 96 10.90 4.05 -5.23
CA ALA A 96 12.14 3.97 -6.00
C ALA A 96 11.85 3.91 -7.50
N ALA A 97 10.82 3.15 -7.90
CA ALA A 97 10.43 3.03 -9.30
C ALA A 97 9.77 4.31 -9.84
N ALA A 98 8.90 4.94 -9.05
CA ALA A 98 8.28 6.21 -9.39
C ALA A 98 9.32 7.34 -9.49
N ALA A 99 10.25 7.44 -8.55
CA ALA A 99 11.29 8.47 -8.53
C ALA A 99 12.29 8.31 -9.69
N SER A 100 12.73 7.09 -9.98
CA SER A 100 13.62 6.82 -11.12
C SER A 100 12.93 7.11 -12.45
N SER A 101 11.65 6.72 -12.60
CA SER A 101 10.88 7.01 -13.80
C SER A 101 10.61 8.52 -13.95
N ALA A 102 10.23 9.22 -12.88
CA ALA A 102 10.04 10.67 -12.90
C ALA A 102 11.32 11.42 -13.28
N GLY A 103 12.49 10.99 -12.81
CA GLY A 103 13.76 11.59 -13.19
C GLY A 103 14.04 11.49 -14.68
N ILE A 104 13.79 10.31 -15.28
CA ILE A 104 13.94 10.12 -16.73
C ILE A 104 12.90 10.94 -17.50
N THR A 105 11.66 10.95 -17.03
CA THR A 105 10.56 11.75 -17.61
C THR A 105 10.91 13.25 -17.65
N VAL A 106 11.40 13.83 -16.56
CA VAL A 106 11.81 15.24 -16.50
C VAL A 106 13.02 15.53 -17.41
N LEU A 107 14.03 14.66 -17.42
CA LEU A 107 15.21 14.83 -18.27
C LEU A 107 14.84 14.76 -19.76
N TYR A 108 13.97 13.83 -20.14
CA TYR A 108 13.58 13.60 -21.52
C TYR A 108 12.64 14.68 -22.06
N PHE A 109 11.69 15.15 -21.24
CA PHE A 109 10.74 16.19 -21.61
C PHE A 109 11.33 17.60 -21.51
N GLY A 110 12.15 17.84 -20.48
CA GLY A 110 12.72 19.16 -20.22
C GLY A 110 13.87 19.54 -21.15
N ASP A 111 14.74 18.59 -21.49
CA ASP A 111 16.05 18.90 -22.09
C ASP A 111 16.23 18.39 -23.52
N LEU A 112 15.64 17.23 -23.85
CA LEU A 112 15.86 16.57 -25.15
C LEU A 112 14.77 16.85 -26.19
N GLY A 113 13.68 17.55 -25.83
CA GLY A 113 12.58 17.85 -26.75
C GLY A 113 11.94 16.60 -27.38
N GLY A 114 12.11 15.43 -26.76
CA GLY A 114 11.87 14.11 -27.35
C GLY A 114 10.41 13.75 -27.58
N CYS A 115 9.45 14.62 -27.24
CA CYS A 115 8.02 14.40 -27.47
C CYS A 115 7.54 15.05 -28.76
N SER A 116 7.92 14.46 -29.90
CA SER A 116 7.33 14.82 -31.20
C SER A 116 5.92 14.21 -31.41
N LEU A 117 5.48 13.29 -30.55
CA LEU A 117 4.14 12.69 -30.52
C LEU A 117 3.55 12.87 -29.10
N GLY A 118 2.80 13.96 -28.89
CA GLY A 118 2.28 14.35 -27.56
C GLY A 118 1.44 13.28 -26.85
N GLU A 119 0.85 12.33 -27.58
CA GLU A 119 -0.01 11.30 -27.00
C GLU A 119 0.77 10.23 -26.21
N GLU A 120 1.98 9.86 -26.66
CA GLU A 120 2.82 8.87 -25.97
C GLU A 120 3.42 9.47 -24.69
N CYS A 121 3.80 10.74 -24.75
CA CYS A 121 4.33 11.56 -23.64
C CYS A 121 3.41 11.54 -22.42
N ILE A 122 2.13 11.87 -22.66
CA ILE A 122 1.10 11.96 -21.64
C ILE A 122 0.87 10.60 -20.99
N LYS A 123 0.94 9.49 -21.73
CA LYS A 123 0.80 8.14 -21.18
C LYS A 123 1.91 7.82 -20.16
N TYR A 124 3.18 8.16 -20.45
CA TYR A 124 4.27 7.96 -19.49
C TYR A 124 4.10 8.81 -18.22
N GLU A 125 3.72 10.07 -18.37
CA GLU A 125 3.50 10.97 -17.23
C GLU A 125 2.35 10.49 -16.36
N MET A 126 1.22 10.11 -16.97
CA MET A 126 0.07 9.56 -16.27
C MET A 126 0.41 8.25 -15.55
N ALA A 127 1.20 7.37 -16.16
CA ALA A 127 1.66 6.14 -15.51
C ALA A 127 2.50 6.42 -14.25
N VAL A 128 3.42 7.39 -14.32
CA VAL A 128 4.25 7.82 -13.17
C VAL A 128 3.40 8.49 -12.10
N ALA A 129 2.45 9.35 -12.47
CA ALA A 129 1.54 10.00 -11.54
C ALA A 129 0.67 8.97 -10.79
N LEU A 130 0.12 7.99 -11.50
CA LEU A 130 -0.65 6.90 -10.91
C LEU A 130 0.19 6.02 -9.98
N ALA A 131 1.48 5.83 -10.29
CA ALA A 131 2.42 5.14 -9.41
C ALA A 131 2.75 5.93 -8.13
N PHE A 132 2.80 7.27 -8.18
CA PHE A 132 2.91 8.10 -6.99
C PHE A 132 1.64 8.04 -6.13
N LEU A 133 0.45 8.05 -6.76
CA LEU A 133 -0.81 7.93 -6.04
C LEU A 133 -0.97 6.55 -5.39
N SER A 134 -0.55 5.47 -6.06
CA SER A 134 -0.51 4.14 -5.45
C SER A 134 0.44 4.14 -4.24
N TRP A 135 1.63 4.73 -4.37
CA TRP A 135 2.57 4.87 -3.25
C TRP A 135 1.97 5.61 -2.04
N ILE A 136 1.33 6.76 -2.25
CA ILE A 136 0.70 7.53 -1.16
C ILE A 136 -0.39 6.71 -0.47
N THR A 137 -1.23 6.01 -1.23
CA THR A 137 -2.30 5.19 -0.67
C THR A 137 -1.76 3.98 0.12
N ILE A 138 -0.62 3.42 -0.27
CA ILE A 138 0.10 2.38 0.50
C ILE A 138 0.65 2.95 1.80
N ALA A 139 1.30 4.11 1.75
CA ALA A 139 1.84 4.79 2.92
C ALA A 139 0.73 5.12 3.94
N ILE A 140 -0.42 5.63 3.48
CA ILE A 140 -1.57 5.89 4.35
C ILE A 140 -2.08 4.59 4.98
N SER A 141 -2.17 3.51 4.21
CA SER A 141 -2.66 2.22 4.71
C SER A 141 -1.72 1.60 5.75
N SER A 142 -0.40 1.71 5.55
CA SER A 142 0.59 1.20 6.50
C SER A 142 0.59 2.01 7.80
N LEU A 143 0.42 3.33 7.74
CA LEU A 143 0.26 4.19 8.91
C LEU A 143 -0.98 3.84 9.72
N ILE A 144 -2.12 3.60 9.06
CA ILE A 144 -3.37 3.20 9.72
C ILE A 144 -3.20 1.84 10.41
N MET A 145 -2.59 0.86 9.73
CA MET A 145 -2.34 -0.46 10.28
C MET A 145 -1.40 -0.41 11.49
N PHE A 146 -0.33 0.38 11.41
CA PHE A 146 0.60 0.60 12.52
C PHE A 146 -0.10 1.25 13.72
N GLY A 147 -0.89 2.31 13.49
CA GLY A 147 -1.67 2.96 14.54
C GLY A 147 -2.63 2.01 15.25
N PHE A 148 -3.26 1.09 14.50
CA PHE A 148 -4.13 0.07 15.09
C PHE A 148 -3.36 -0.92 15.98
N LEU A 149 -2.18 -1.37 15.57
CA LEU A 149 -1.35 -2.27 16.38
C LEU A 149 -0.90 -1.60 17.69
N GLN A 150 -0.46 -0.34 17.61
CA GLN A 150 -0.06 0.44 18.79
C GLN A 150 -1.22 0.57 19.79
N GLN A 151 -2.43 0.90 19.31
CA GLN A 151 -3.62 1.00 20.17
C GLN A 151 -3.98 -0.35 20.82
N LYS A 152 -3.89 -1.46 20.09
CA LYS A 152 -4.15 -2.80 20.63
C LYS A 152 -3.14 -3.18 21.71
N GLU A 153 -1.87 -2.85 21.53
CA GLU A 153 -0.84 -3.08 22.54
C GLU A 153 -1.06 -2.21 23.79
N GLU A 154 -1.43 -0.94 23.62
CA GLU A 154 -1.69 -0.03 24.73
C GLU A 154 -2.88 -0.51 25.57
N ILE A 155 -3.97 -0.96 24.94
CA ILE A 155 -5.12 -1.56 25.64
C ILE A 155 -4.71 -2.85 26.36
N ARG A 156 -3.88 -3.69 25.74
CA ARG A 156 -3.38 -4.93 26.37
C ARG A 156 -2.53 -4.61 27.61
N ARG A 157 -1.66 -3.60 27.53
CA ARG A 157 -0.88 -3.10 28.68
C ARG A 157 -1.78 -2.56 29.79
N ARG A 158 -2.80 -1.75 29.45
CA ARG A 158 -3.77 -1.25 30.45
C ARG A 158 -4.54 -2.37 31.14
N LYS A 159 -4.91 -3.44 30.41
CA LYS A 159 -5.55 -4.64 31.00
C LYS A 159 -4.60 -5.44 31.89
N ALA A 160 -3.34 -5.61 31.51
CA ALA A 160 -2.35 -6.27 32.37
C ALA A 160 -2.18 -5.51 33.70
N GLN A 161 -2.12 -4.17 33.64
CA GLN A 161 -1.99 -3.33 34.83
C GLN A 161 -3.24 -3.30 35.72
N THR A 162 -4.45 -3.53 35.17
CA THR A 162 -5.68 -3.67 35.98
C THR A 162 -5.80 -5.04 36.66
N VAL A 163 -5.23 -6.08 36.06
CA VAL A 163 -5.20 -7.44 36.63
C VAL A 163 -4.15 -7.58 37.75
N GLU A 164 -3.12 -6.71 37.76
CA GLU A 164 -2.10 -6.68 38.82
C GLU A 164 -2.49 -5.79 40.03
N SER A 165 -3.63 -5.08 39.94
CA SER A 165 -4.17 -4.22 41.00
C SER A 165 -5.50 -4.67 41.69
N PRO A 166 -5.83 -5.97 41.85
CA PRO A 166 -6.97 -6.37 42.69
C PRO A 166 -6.63 -6.54 44.18
N GLU A 167 -5.36 -6.55 44.60
CA GLU A 167 -5.01 -6.79 46.03
C GLU A 167 -5.03 -5.55 46.94
N ILE A 168 -5.20 -4.33 46.41
CA ILE A 168 -5.11 -3.11 47.23
C ILE A 168 -6.50 -2.54 47.63
N LEU A 169 -7.61 -3.18 47.22
CA LEU A 169 -8.97 -2.72 47.54
C LEU A 169 -9.72 -3.60 48.57
N PHE A 170 -9.07 -4.60 49.17
CA PHE A 170 -9.65 -5.46 50.22
C PHE A 170 -8.98 -5.33 51.59
N SER A 171 -8.19 -4.28 51.78
CA SER A 171 -7.51 -4.00 53.05
C SER A 171 -7.77 -2.55 53.49
N HIS A 172 -9.04 -2.19 53.70
CA HIS A 172 -9.39 -1.14 54.65
C HIS A 172 -10.85 -1.20 55.11
#